data_AF-A0A8A3PCH3-F1
#
_entry.id   AF-A0A8A3PCH3-F1
#
_cell.length_a   1.000
_cell.length_b   1.000
_cell.length_c   1.000
_cell.angle_alpha   90.00
_cell.angle_beta   90.00
_cell.angle_gamma   90.00
#
_symmetry.space_group_name_H-M   'P 1'
#
loop_
_entity.id
_entity.type
_entity.pdbx_description
1 polymer ?
#
loop_
_entity_poly.entity_id
_entity_poly.type
_entity_poly.pdbx_seq_one_letter_code
_entity_poly.pdbx_strand_id
1 'polypeptide(L)'
;MAKLLSVLFVSVLISASDAASGFLLKCDVGTLGYYASSRLLANCGTPKKIFTLDMNYCLENSEGVLWQKRGGMFRISCKNCYFKLNDKFCCTCNVPYDEPMNTCINLDDVIGFKNGMLYC
;
A
#
# COMPACT_ATOMS: atom_id res chain seq x y z
N MET A 1 46.00 -22.35 -24.79
CA MET A 1 44.66 -22.91 -24.45
C MET A 1 43.93 -21.91 -23.59
N ALA A 2 42.86 -21.32 -24.13
CA ALA A 2 42.05 -20.32 -23.44
C ALA A 2 41.09 -21.01 -22.45
N LYS A 3 40.97 -20.49 -21.24
CA LYS A 3 39.85 -20.76 -20.33
C LYS A 3 39.04 -19.48 -20.22
N LEU A 4 37.94 -19.41 -20.97
CA LEU A 4 36.88 -18.43 -20.72
C LEU A 4 36.25 -18.75 -19.37
N LEU A 5 36.41 -17.85 -18.39
CA LEU A 5 35.64 -17.88 -17.16
C LEU A 5 34.34 -17.08 -17.42
N SER A 6 33.24 -17.79 -17.67
CA SER A 6 31.90 -17.19 -17.72
C SER A 6 31.50 -16.75 -16.32
N VAL A 7 31.67 -15.46 -16.02
CA VAL A 7 31.12 -14.84 -14.81
C VAL A 7 29.67 -14.49 -15.11
N LEU A 8 28.75 -15.30 -14.59
CA LEU A 8 27.31 -15.03 -14.57
C LEU A 8 27.05 -13.79 -13.72
N PHE A 9 26.67 -12.69 -14.38
CA PHE A 9 26.05 -11.54 -13.72
C PHE A 9 24.64 -11.95 -13.27
N VAL A 10 24.48 -12.25 -11.99
CA VAL A 10 23.15 -12.30 -11.35
C VAL A 10 22.73 -10.85 -11.11
N SER A 11 22.01 -10.28 -12.07
CA SER A 11 21.31 -9.02 -11.88
C SER A 11 20.16 -9.25 -10.90
N VAL A 12 20.42 -9.02 -9.62
CA VAL A 12 19.37 -8.84 -8.62
C VAL A 12 18.64 -7.55 -9.03
N LEU A 13 17.49 -7.71 -9.68
CA LEU A 13 16.50 -6.65 -9.82
C LEU A 13 16.09 -6.27 -8.41
N ILE A 14 16.73 -5.24 -7.87
CA ILE A 14 16.21 -4.50 -6.72
C ILE A 14 14.93 -3.87 -7.26
N SER A 15 13.79 -4.50 -6.96
CA SER A 15 12.49 -3.85 -7.09
C SER A 15 12.55 -2.63 -6.19
N ALA A 16 12.84 -1.47 -6.79
CA ALA A 16 12.66 -0.19 -6.12
C ALA A 16 11.20 -0.16 -5.68
N SER A 17 10.99 -0.44 -4.40
CA SER A 17 9.74 -0.20 -3.73
C SER A 17 9.68 1.32 -3.63
N ASP A 18 8.97 1.97 -4.55
CA ASP A 18 8.69 3.42 -4.55
C ASP A 18 7.75 3.80 -3.37
N ALA A 19 7.99 3.22 -2.19
CA ALA A 19 7.21 3.33 -0.97
C ALA A 19 7.66 4.53 -0.11
N ALA A 20 8.13 5.60 -0.72
CA ALA A 20 8.51 6.82 0.00
C ALA A 20 8.11 8.04 -0.83
N SER A 21 6.83 8.13 -1.19
CA SER A 21 6.38 9.13 -2.17
C SER A 21 6.02 10.49 -1.55
N GLY A 22 6.04 10.61 -0.21
CA GLY A 22 5.65 11.83 0.50
C GLY A 22 4.23 12.26 0.15
N PHE A 23 3.33 11.29 0.01
CA PHE A 23 1.94 11.49 -0.40
C PHE A 23 1.24 12.47 0.54
N LEU A 24 1.44 12.33 1.85
CA LEU A 24 0.87 13.22 2.86
C LEU A 24 1.41 14.66 2.80
N LEU A 25 2.58 14.89 2.19
CA LEU A 25 3.08 16.26 1.96
C LEU A 25 2.27 17.00 0.89
N LYS A 26 1.59 16.28 0.01
CA LYS A 26 0.86 16.83 -1.15
C LYS A 26 -0.65 16.69 -1.02
N CYS A 27 -1.12 15.94 -0.02
CA CYS A 27 -2.49 15.47 0.09
C CYS A 27 -2.99 15.55 1.54
N ASP A 28 -4.22 16.04 1.71
CA ASP A 28 -4.97 15.87 2.96
C ASP A 28 -5.83 14.62 2.83
N VAL A 29 -5.78 13.72 3.80
CA VAL A 29 -6.51 12.44 3.74
C VAL A 29 -7.74 12.42 4.63
N GLY A 30 -8.77 11.74 4.15
CA GLY A 30 -10.01 11.49 4.87
C GLY A 30 -10.61 10.14 4.48
N THR A 31 -11.65 9.73 5.20
CA THR A 31 -12.37 8.48 4.93
C THR A 31 -13.74 8.78 4.35
N LEU A 32 -14.16 8.02 3.32
CA LEU A 32 -15.54 8.06 2.83
C LEU A 32 -16.46 7.24 3.76
N GLY A 33 -16.64 7.71 4.99
CA GLY A 33 -17.58 7.12 5.95
C GLY A 33 -17.20 5.74 6.49
N TYR A 34 -17.85 5.37 7.59
CA TYR A 34 -17.53 4.18 8.41
C TYR A 34 -17.71 2.83 7.65
N TYR A 35 -18.48 2.81 6.57
CA TYR A 35 -18.81 1.60 5.79
C TYR A 35 -17.95 1.40 4.54
N ALA A 36 -17.11 2.37 4.16
CA ALA A 36 -16.19 2.22 3.04
C ALA A 36 -14.78 1.88 3.54
N SER A 37 -14.65 0.83 4.37
CA SER A 37 -13.44 0.43 5.12
C SER A 37 -12.19 0.12 4.27
N SER A 38 -12.24 0.33 2.95
CA SER A 38 -11.15 0.17 1.99
C SER A 38 -11.04 1.32 0.99
N ARG A 39 -11.92 2.35 1.03
CA ARG A 39 -11.81 3.50 0.12
C ARG A 39 -11.17 4.69 0.83
N LEU A 40 -10.03 5.11 0.30
CA LEU A 40 -9.34 6.33 0.70
C LEU A 40 -9.91 7.52 -0.08
N LEU A 41 -10.21 8.61 0.61
CA LEU A 41 -10.45 9.92 0.01
C LEU A 41 -9.21 10.78 0.24
N ALA A 42 -8.66 11.38 -0.81
CA ALA A 42 -7.53 12.28 -0.67
C ALA A 42 -7.79 13.59 -1.42
N ASN A 43 -7.42 14.71 -0.81
CA ASN A 43 -7.49 16.04 -1.40
C ASN A 43 -6.08 16.55 -1.71
N CYS A 44 -5.67 16.47 -2.97
CA CYS A 44 -4.28 16.56 -3.38
C CYS A 44 -4.00 17.69 -4.37
N GLY A 45 -2.74 18.17 -4.37
CA GLY A 45 -2.21 19.08 -5.38
C GLY A 45 -2.55 20.56 -5.18
N THR A 46 -2.21 21.36 -6.19
CA THR A 46 -2.45 22.81 -6.21
C THR A 46 -2.83 23.24 -7.63
N PRO A 47 -4.10 23.61 -7.88
CA PRO A 47 -5.21 23.65 -6.93
C PRO A 47 -5.58 22.25 -6.40
N LYS A 48 -6.12 22.22 -5.17
CA LYS A 48 -6.55 21.00 -4.49
C LYS A 48 -7.68 20.32 -5.26
N LYS A 49 -7.56 19.01 -5.48
CA LYS A 49 -8.55 18.15 -6.16
C LYS A 49 -8.83 16.91 -5.33
N ILE A 50 -10.09 16.47 -5.34
CA ILE A 50 -10.54 15.28 -4.64
C ILE A 50 -10.28 14.04 -5.51
N PHE A 51 -9.66 13.04 -4.90
CA PHE A 51 -9.39 11.74 -5.48
C PHE A 51 -9.93 10.64 -4.57
N THR A 52 -10.32 9.52 -5.16
CA THR A 52 -10.67 8.30 -4.44
C THR A 52 -9.77 7.16 -4.89
N LEU A 53 -9.39 6.30 -3.94
CA LEU A 53 -8.57 5.13 -4.20
C LEU A 53 -9.11 3.93 -3.44
N ASP A 54 -9.19 2.78 -4.10
CA ASP A 54 -9.57 1.53 -3.46
C ASP A 54 -8.32 0.80 -2.93
N MET A 55 -8.11 0.89 -1.60
CA MET A 55 -7.02 0.22 -0.89
C MET A 55 -7.06 -1.29 -1.09
N ASN A 56 -8.22 -1.88 -1.39
CA ASN A 56 -8.31 -3.32 -1.67
C ASN A 56 -7.43 -3.73 -2.84
N TYR A 57 -7.28 -2.85 -3.83
CA TYR A 57 -6.42 -3.11 -4.98
C TYR A 57 -4.95 -2.76 -4.72
N CYS A 58 -4.62 -2.05 -3.64
CA CYS A 58 -3.26 -1.60 -3.36
C CYS A 58 -2.51 -2.46 -2.32
N LEU A 59 -3.24 -3.31 -1.60
CA LEU A 59 -2.71 -4.10 -0.50
C LEU A 59 -3.04 -5.57 -0.67
N GLU A 60 -2.16 -6.44 -0.19
CA GLU A 60 -2.44 -7.84 0.10
C GLU A 60 -2.29 -8.12 1.59
N ASN A 61 -2.79 -9.29 2.01
CA ASN A 61 -2.47 -9.88 3.30
C ASN A 61 -1.35 -10.91 3.09
N SER A 62 -0.16 -10.64 3.61
CA SER A 62 0.98 -11.55 3.62
C SER A 62 1.11 -12.13 5.03
N GLU A 63 0.56 -13.33 5.23
CA GLU A 63 0.64 -14.08 6.50
C GLU A 63 0.21 -13.28 7.75
N GLY A 64 -0.87 -12.50 7.64
CA GLY A 64 -1.40 -11.65 8.71
C GLY A 64 -0.89 -10.21 8.70
N VAL A 65 0.05 -9.87 7.81
CA VAL A 65 0.63 -8.53 7.66
C VAL A 65 0.09 -7.86 6.41
N LEU A 66 -0.30 -6.59 6.52
CA LEU A 66 -0.66 -5.79 5.34
C LEU A 66 0.60 -5.43 4.58
N TRP A 67 0.62 -5.73 3.28
CA TRP A 67 1.76 -5.46 2.40
C TRP A 67 1.31 -4.74 1.14
N GLN A 68 2.13 -3.81 0.62
CA GLN A 68 1.84 -3.13 -0.64
C GLN A 68 1.93 -4.12 -1.80
N LYS A 69 0.82 -4.27 -2.52
CA LYS A 69 0.78 -5.02 -3.77
C LYS A 69 -0.36 -4.56 -4.64
N ARG A 70 -0.02 -4.11 -5.84
CA ARG A 70 -1.01 -3.81 -6.89
C ARG A 70 -1.76 -5.08 -7.28
N GLY A 71 -3.10 -5.04 -7.20
CA GLY A 71 -3.96 -6.19 -7.36
C GLY A 71 -3.99 -7.15 -6.16
N GLY A 72 -3.56 -6.73 -4.97
CA GLY A 72 -3.37 -7.60 -3.81
C GLY A 72 -4.64 -8.17 -3.15
N MET A 73 -5.78 -7.49 -3.27
CA MET A 73 -7.10 -7.94 -2.79
C MET A 73 -7.15 -8.33 -1.30
N PHE A 74 -6.54 -7.53 -0.42
CA PHE A 74 -6.43 -7.86 1.01
C PHE A 74 -7.78 -8.15 1.70
N ARG A 75 -8.90 -7.59 1.24
CA ARG A 75 -10.23 -7.80 1.85
C ARG A 75 -10.71 -9.24 1.80
N ILE A 76 -10.10 -10.09 0.97
CA ILE A 76 -10.38 -11.52 0.95
C ILE A 76 -10.09 -12.15 2.33
N SER A 77 -9.05 -11.66 3.03
CA SER A 77 -8.57 -12.25 4.27
C SER A 77 -8.35 -11.25 5.41
N CYS A 78 -8.73 -9.98 5.24
CA CYS A 78 -8.77 -9.02 6.34
C CYS A 78 -10.13 -8.33 6.50
N LYS A 79 -10.43 -7.95 7.74
CA LYS A 79 -11.68 -7.32 8.17
C LYS A 79 -11.40 -6.19 9.17
N ASN A 80 -12.46 -5.51 9.59
CA ASN A 80 -12.42 -4.48 10.65
C ASN A 80 -11.38 -3.39 10.38
N CYS A 81 -11.31 -2.92 9.13
CA CYS A 81 -10.32 -1.94 8.73
C CYS A 81 -10.74 -0.52 9.08
N TYR A 82 -9.76 0.29 9.48
CA TYR A 82 -9.94 1.68 9.87
C TYR A 82 -8.67 2.49 9.63
N PHE A 83 -8.84 3.79 9.48
CA PHE A 83 -7.74 4.75 9.37
C PHE A 83 -7.47 5.35 10.75
N LYS A 84 -6.20 5.37 11.16
CA LYS A 84 -5.74 6.05 12.38
C LYS A 84 -5.33 7.49 12.07
N LEU A 85 -5.36 8.34 13.10
CA LEU A 85 -4.95 9.76 13.04
C LEU A 85 -3.47 10.01 12.69
N ASN A 86 -2.65 8.95 12.62
CA ASN A 86 -1.24 9.01 12.23
C ASN A 86 -1.02 8.41 10.84
N ASP A 87 -2.01 8.57 9.95
CA ASP A 87 -1.96 8.17 8.55
C ASP A 87 -1.65 6.68 8.33
N LYS A 88 -2.03 5.86 9.30
CA LYS A 88 -1.96 4.41 9.20
C LYS A 88 -3.31 3.84 8.80
N PHE A 89 -3.26 2.88 7.89
CA PHE A 89 -4.38 2.01 7.58
C PHE A 89 -4.20 0.69 8.32
N CYS A 90 -5.15 0.37 9.20
CA CYS A 90 -5.10 -0.80 10.06
C CYS A 90 -6.25 -1.75 9.75
N CYS A 91 -6.00 -3.05 9.86
CA CYS A 91 -6.98 -4.12 9.68
C CYS A 91 -6.69 -5.28 10.64
N THR A 92 -7.68 -6.14 10.85
CA THR A 92 -7.49 -7.49 11.41
C THR A 92 -7.38 -8.48 10.24
N CYS A 93 -6.26 -9.17 10.11
CA CYS A 93 -5.95 -10.06 8.99
C CYS A 93 -5.80 -11.50 9.46
N ASN A 94 -6.32 -12.44 8.68
CA ASN A 94 -6.17 -13.86 8.96
C ASN A 94 -4.71 -14.30 8.76
N VAL A 95 -4.22 -15.13 9.68
CA VAL A 95 -2.95 -15.84 9.57
C VAL A 95 -3.27 -17.31 9.26
N PRO A 96 -2.56 -17.96 8.32
CA PRO A 96 -2.76 -19.39 8.10
C PRO A 96 -2.45 -20.19 9.37
N TYR A 97 -3.39 -21.01 9.81
CA TYR A 97 -3.26 -21.91 10.97
C TYR A 97 -3.09 -21.22 12.33
N ASP A 98 -3.32 -19.91 12.41
CA ASP A 98 -3.18 -19.14 13.65
C ASP A 98 -4.35 -18.15 13.78
N GLU A 99 -4.43 -17.50 14.94
CA GLU A 99 -5.44 -16.50 15.23
C GLU A 99 -5.25 -15.24 14.36
N PRO A 100 -6.34 -14.55 13.95
CA PRO A 100 -6.25 -13.31 13.22
C PRO A 100 -5.46 -12.24 13.99
N MET A 101 -4.57 -11.56 13.28
CA MET A 101 -3.68 -10.56 13.84
C MET A 101 -4.10 -9.14 13.42
N ASN A 102 -3.93 -8.17 14.32
CA ASN A 102 -4.05 -6.76 13.97
C ASN A 102 -2.76 -6.26 13.33
N THR A 103 -2.86 -5.66 12.15
CA THR A 103 -1.74 -5.11 11.41
C THR A 103 -2.07 -3.70 10.92
N CYS A 104 -1.04 -2.87 10.75
CA CYS A 104 -1.17 -1.52 10.23
C CYS A 104 -0.06 -1.25 9.23
N ILE A 105 -0.37 -0.49 8.18
CA ILE A 105 0.60 0.01 7.20
C ILE A 105 0.50 1.54 7.13
N ASN A 106 1.63 2.20 6.89
CA ASN A 106 1.65 3.65 6.69
C ASN A 106 1.17 3.96 5.27
N LEU A 107 0.26 4.93 5.11
CA LEU A 107 -0.26 5.30 3.79
C LEU A 107 0.80 5.88 2.87
N ASP A 108 1.81 6.57 3.42
CA ASP A 108 2.93 7.11 2.62
C ASP A 108 3.79 6.00 1.97
N ASP A 109 3.76 4.80 2.53
CA ASP A 109 4.49 3.64 2.01
C ASP A 109 3.73 2.96 0.87
N VAL A 110 2.42 3.21 0.74
CA VAL A 110 1.55 2.46 -0.17
C VAL A 110 1.03 3.35 -1.29
N ILE A 111 0.75 4.61 -0.96
CA ILE A 111 0.07 5.55 -1.85
C ILE A 111 1.05 6.61 -2.30
N GLY A 112 0.98 6.97 -3.58
CA GLY A 112 1.68 8.11 -4.13
C GLY A 112 0.79 9.06 -4.89
N PHE A 113 1.27 10.31 -4.98
CA PHE A 113 0.66 11.36 -5.79
C PHE A 113 1.70 11.98 -6.73
N LYS A 114 1.52 11.74 -8.03
CA LYS A 114 2.42 12.22 -9.08
C LYS A 114 1.60 12.60 -10.32
N ASN A 115 1.99 13.70 -10.97
CA ASN A 115 1.36 14.21 -12.19
C ASN A 115 -0.17 14.35 -12.09
N GLY A 116 -0.69 14.74 -10.92
CA GLY A 116 -2.12 14.92 -10.72
C GLY A 116 -2.92 13.63 -10.58
N MET A 117 -2.28 12.48 -10.31
CA MET A 117 -2.94 11.19 -10.15
C MET A 117 -2.49 10.49 -8.86
N LEU A 118 -3.43 9.77 -8.22
CA LEU A 118 -3.12 8.81 -7.17
C LEU A 118 -2.71 7.47 -7.77
N TYR A 119 -1.76 6.81 -7.13
CA TYR A 119 -1.36 5.45 -7.47
C TYR A 119 -0.97 4.68 -6.21
N CYS A 120 -0.94 3.37 -6.37
CA CYS A 120 -0.11 2.46 -5.60
C CYS A 120 0.89 1.82 -6.57
#